data_AF-A0A3D1A181-F1
#
_entry.id   AF-A0A3D1A181-F1
#
_cell.length_a   1.000
_cell.length_b   1.000
_cell.length_c   1.000
_cell.angle_alpha   90.00
_cell.angle_beta   90.00
_cell.angle_gamma   90.00
#
_symmetry.space_group_name_H-M   'P 1'
#
loop_
_entity.id
_entity.type
_entity.pdbx_description
1 polymer ?
#
loop_
_entity_poly.entity_id
_entity_poly.type
_entity_poly.pdbx_seq_one_letter_code
_entity_poly.pdbx_strand_id
1 'polypeptide(L)'
;MAIDMSKMRARKQALENRGNGGGSKFWRPQDGEQTIRIVPTADGDPFKDFWFHYNVGDNPGFLSPKKNFGEDDPLDAFVRKLFNEGTEDSVRMAKNLMARQRFFAPVIVRGEEAKGVRIWGFGKTVYEQLINLVLNPEYGDITDPETGTDLVLHYGKPAGASFPQTKLTPRRRHSPLCDETNGGDEYCAELMENIPDFNTLFERKTPQEVGDMLDAFLLGDEGAEATSSETEKYNSTTVPPGSTATTNSVDRAFDELMNA
;
A
#
# COMPACT_ATOMS: atom_id res chain seq x y z
N MET A 1 31.59 16.56 29.74
CA MET A 1 30.20 16.03 29.82
C MET A 1 30.26 14.54 29.53
N ALA A 2 29.74 13.72 30.43
CA ALA A 2 29.74 12.27 30.25
C ALA A 2 28.70 11.84 29.20
N ILE A 3 28.89 10.67 28.61
CA ILE A 3 27.92 10.07 27.69
C ILE A 3 26.61 9.81 28.44
N ASP A 4 25.49 10.24 27.86
CA ASP A 4 24.15 9.98 28.37
C ASP A 4 23.77 8.52 28.07
N MET A 5 23.88 7.68 29.09
CA MET A 5 23.60 6.25 29.00
C MET A 5 22.11 5.96 28.72
N SER A 6 21.19 6.88 29.02
CA SER A 6 19.77 6.73 28.67
C SER A 6 19.57 6.86 27.16
N LYS A 7 20.18 7.87 26.55
CA LYS A 7 20.16 8.08 25.09
C LYS A 7 20.90 6.98 24.33
N MET A 8 21.97 6.43 24.89
CA MET A 8 22.67 5.30 24.29
C MET A 8 21.86 4.00 24.38
N ARG A 9 21.10 3.78 25.47
CA ARG A 9 20.14 2.67 25.56
C ARG A 9 18.98 2.84 24.58
N ALA A 10 18.39 4.03 24.48
CA ALA A 10 17.35 4.32 23.49
C ALA A 10 17.85 4.12 22.04
N ARG A 11 19.06 4.58 21.72
CA ARG A 11 19.70 4.32 20.42
C ARG A 11 19.97 2.84 20.19
N LYS A 12 20.45 2.11 21.21
CA LYS A 12 20.70 0.66 21.12
C LYS A 12 19.39 -0.12 20.94
N GLN A 13 18.32 0.26 21.62
CA GLN A 13 17.00 -0.35 21.49
C GLN A 13 16.39 -0.07 20.10
N ALA A 14 16.55 1.15 19.57
CA ALA A 14 16.18 1.48 18.18
C ALA A 14 17.03 0.72 17.14
N LEU A 15 18.30 0.43 17.44
CA LEU A 15 19.19 -0.39 16.61
C LEU A 15 18.89 -1.89 16.70
N GLU A 16 18.53 -2.40 17.88
CA GLU A 16 18.15 -3.80 18.10
C GLU A 16 16.75 -4.10 17.53
N ASN A 17 15.83 -3.13 17.58
CA ASN A 17 14.52 -3.20 16.91
C ASN A 17 14.63 -3.12 15.38
N ARG A 18 15.74 -2.62 14.82
CA ARG A 18 16.04 -2.75 13.37
C ARG A 18 16.45 -4.17 12.97
N GLY A 19 16.84 -5.02 13.92
CA GLY A 19 17.48 -6.31 13.64
C GLY A 19 16.65 -7.56 13.95
N ASN A 20 15.49 -7.45 14.60
CA ASN A 20 14.79 -8.64 15.11
C ASN A 20 13.27 -8.67 14.88
N GLY A 21 12.80 -8.05 13.78
CA GLY A 21 11.38 -8.04 13.42
C GLY A 21 11.19 -7.94 11.92
N GLY A 22 11.59 -8.98 11.16
CA GLY A 22 11.25 -9.17 9.75
C GLY A 22 9.76 -9.43 9.52
N GLY A 23 8.87 -8.68 10.19
CA GLY A 23 7.51 -8.47 9.75
C GLY A 23 7.51 -7.25 8.84
N SER A 24 6.97 -7.38 7.63
CA SER A 24 6.82 -6.24 6.73
C SER A 24 6.17 -5.07 7.49
N LYS A 25 6.73 -3.86 7.35
CA LYS A 25 6.08 -2.62 7.80
C LYS A 25 4.68 -2.48 7.20
N PHE A 26 4.46 -3.17 6.08
CA PHE A 26 3.19 -3.24 5.41
C PHE A 26 2.33 -4.39 5.92
N TRP A 27 1.04 -4.13 5.98
CA TRP A 27 0.02 -5.15 6.18
C TRP A 27 -0.87 -5.25 4.94
N ARG A 28 -1.26 -6.48 4.64
CA ARG A 28 -2.15 -6.80 3.54
C ARG A 28 -3.31 -7.66 4.05
N PRO A 29 -4.53 -7.40 3.57
CA PRO A 29 -5.66 -8.22 3.94
C PRO A 29 -5.48 -9.65 3.41
N GLN A 30 -5.91 -10.60 4.21
CA GLN A 30 -5.98 -12.02 3.90
C GLN A 30 -7.41 -12.37 3.50
N ASP A 31 -7.59 -13.46 2.74
CA ASP A 31 -8.92 -13.91 2.37
C ASP A 31 -9.77 -14.19 3.61
N GLY A 32 -10.97 -13.61 3.66
CA GLY A 32 -11.90 -13.68 4.79
C GLY A 32 -12.14 -12.34 5.48
N GLU A 33 -12.50 -12.44 6.77
CA GLU A 33 -12.83 -11.30 7.63
C GLU A 33 -11.66 -10.98 8.57
N GLN A 34 -11.27 -9.71 8.63
CA GLN A 34 -10.30 -9.19 9.57
C GLN A 34 -10.82 -7.89 10.18
N THR A 35 -10.55 -7.65 11.46
CA THR A 35 -10.92 -6.39 12.10
C THR A 35 -9.67 -5.52 12.20
N ILE A 36 -9.76 -4.29 11.71
CA ILE A 36 -8.66 -3.32 11.73
C ILE A 36 -9.11 -2.02 12.41
N ARG A 37 -8.14 -1.26 12.91
CA ARG A 37 -8.34 0.09 13.44
C ARG A 37 -7.35 1.02 12.76
N ILE A 38 -7.86 2.08 12.12
CA ILE A 38 -7.02 3.14 11.56
C ILE A 38 -6.53 4.00 12.72
N VAL A 39 -5.23 4.30 12.72
CA VAL A 39 -4.55 5.07 13.77
C VAL A 39 -4.43 6.53 13.31
N PRO A 40 -4.58 7.53 14.21
CA PRO A 40 -4.43 8.92 13.84
C PRO A 40 -2.95 9.21 13.53
N THR A 41 -2.71 10.22 12.69
CA THR A 41 -1.36 10.75 12.43
C THR A 41 -1.24 12.16 13.00
N ALA A 42 -0.01 12.57 13.33
CA ALA A 42 0.26 13.86 13.96
C ALA A 42 -0.17 15.07 13.11
N ASP A 43 -0.26 14.92 11.79
CA ASP A 43 -0.72 15.95 10.87
C ASP A 43 -2.25 15.96 10.65
N GLY A 44 -2.98 15.08 11.33
CA GLY A 44 -4.45 15.02 11.32
C GLY A 44 -5.06 14.34 10.10
N ASP A 45 -4.26 13.91 9.11
CA ASP A 45 -4.73 13.16 7.95
C ASP A 45 -4.14 11.74 7.95
N PRO A 46 -4.88 10.71 8.39
CA PRO A 46 -4.37 9.34 8.45
C PRO A 46 -4.16 8.72 7.05
N PHE A 47 -4.62 9.37 5.98
CA PHE A 47 -4.56 8.84 4.61
C PHE A 47 -3.48 9.54 3.79
N LYS A 48 -2.43 8.80 3.41
CA LYS A 48 -1.38 9.32 2.52
C LYS A 48 -1.58 8.79 1.12
N ASP A 49 -1.49 9.65 0.12
CA ASP A 49 -1.55 9.25 -1.27
C ASP A 49 -0.20 9.33 -1.96
N PHE A 50 0.08 8.33 -2.79
CA PHE A 50 1.29 8.25 -3.60
C PHE A 50 0.93 7.77 -5.01
N TRP A 51 1.72 8.18 -5.98
CA TRP A 51 1.56 7.80 -7.38
C TRP A 51 2.70 6.91 -7.84
N PHE A 52 2.38 5.74 -8.38
CA PHE A 52 3.37 4.75 -8.80
C PHE A 52 3.30 4.45 -10.29
N HIS A 53 4.45 4.30 -10.91
CA HIS A 53 4.58 3.58 -12.18
C HIS A 53 4.77 2.10 -11.91
N TYR A 54 4.18 1.27 -12.76
CA TYR A 54 4.22 -0.19 -12.70
C TYR A 54 4.57 -0.75 -14.07
N ASN A 55 4.97 -2.03 -14.11
CA ASN A 55 5.19 -2.79 -15.34
C ASN A 55 6.30 -2.18 -16.24
N VAL A 56 7.34 -1.62 -15.62
CA VAL A 56 8.54 -1.10 -16.29
C VAL A 56 9.69 -2.05 -15.99
N GLY A 57 9.96 -2.96 -16.91
CA GLY A 57 10.92 -4.05 -16.71
C GLY A 57 10.53 -4.94 -15.52
N ASP A 58 11.53 -5.40 -14.78
CA ASP A 58 11.36 -6.29 -13.61
C ASP A 58 11.07 -5.54 -12.30
N ASN A 59 10.76 -4.24 -12.36
CA ASN A 59 10.52 -3.43 -11.17
C ASN A 59 9.06 -3.60 -10.67
N PRO A 60 8.83 -3.98 -9.40
CA PRO A 60 7.49 -4.13 -8.84
C PRO A 60 6.71 -2.80 -8.76
N GLY A 61 7.39 -1.66 -8.85
CA GLY A 61 6.81 -0.35 -8.98
C GLY A 61 7.64 0.72 -8.28
N PHE A 62 7.58 1.95 -8.77
CA PHE A 62 8.32 3.07 -8.19
C PHE A 62 7.49 4.36 -8.21
N LEU A 63 7.81 5.27 -7.29
CA LEU A 63 7.14 6.57 -7.20
C LEU A 63 7.39 7.40 -8.46
N SER A 64 6.31 7.91 -9.09
CA SER A 64 6.41 8.88 -10.18
C SER A 64 7.07 10.18 -9.69
N PRO A 65 8.24 10.58 -10.25
CA PRO A 65 8.84 11.85 -9.90
C PRO A 65 7.91 13.04 -10.15
N LYS A 66 7.15 13.00 -11.25
CA LYS A 66 6.25 14.10 -11.63
C LYS A 66 5.09 14.26 -10.66
N LYS A 67 4.41 13.16 -10.34
CA LYS A 67 3.14 13.22 -9.59
C LYS A 67 3.34 13.42 -8.10
N ASN A 68 4.43 12.89 -7.54
CA ASN A 68 4.69 13.01 -6.10
C ASN A 68 5.55 14.23 -5.76
N PHE A 69 6.48 14.63 -6.65
CA PHE A 69 7.49 15.64 -6.33
C PHE A 69 7.53 16.83 -7.31
N GLY A 70 6.69 16.82 -8.36
CA GLY A 70 6.64 17.89 -9.36
C GLY A 70 7.80 17.91 -10.35
N GLU A 71 8.70 16.93 -10.26
CA GLU A 71 9.95 16.85 -11.05
C GLU A 71 9.72 16.35 -12.47
N ASP A 72 10.78 16.32 -13.27
CA ASP A 72 10.71 15.73 -14.60
C ASP A 72 10.60 14.20 -14.53
N ASP A 73 9.86 13.61 -15.46
CA ASP A 73 9.56 12.18 -15.46
C ASP A 73 9.53 11.68 -16.91
N PRO A 74 10.64 11.09 -17.39
CA PRO A 74 10.75 10.60 -18.75
C PRO A 74 9.66 9.58 -19.12
N LEU A 75 9.20 8.78 -18.15
CA LEU A 75 8.16 7.79 -18.36
C LEU A 75 6.78 8.45 -18.52
N ASP A 76 6.44 9.46 -17.71
CA ASP A 76 5.20 10.23 -17.91
C ASP A 76 5.18 10.93 -19.27
N ALA A 77 6.33 11.46 -19.73
CA ALA A 77 6.46 12.04 -21.06
C ALA A 77 6.25 10.98 -22.17
N PHE A 78 6.81 9.79 -22.02
CA PHE A 78 6.61 8.67 -22.95
C PHE A 78 5.15 8.20 -22.99
N VAL A 79 4.51 8.03 -21.83
CA VAL A 79 3.09 7.71 -21.71
C VAL A 79 2.20 8.72 -22.44
N ARG A 80 2.51 10.02 -22.36
CA ARG A 80 1.77 11.05 -23.11
C ARG A 80 1.95 10.91 -24.61
N LYS A 81 3.16 10.56 -25.09
CA LYS A 81 3.39 10.30 -26.52
C LYS A 81 2.55 9.11 -27.00
N LEU A 82 2.53 8.02 -26.25
CA LEU A 82 1.71 6.85 -26.56
C LEU A 82 0.20 7.17 -26.64
N PHE A 83 -0.32 8.01 -25.73
CA PHE A 83 -1.71 8.47 -25.84
C PHE A 83 -1.95 9.34 -27.07
N ASN A 84 -1.00 10.18 -27.46
CA ASN A 84 -1.12 11.06 -28.63
C ASN A 84 -1.03 10.28 -29.96
N GLU A 85 -0.32 9.15 -30.00
CA GLU A 85 -0.32 8.25 -31.16
C GLU A 85 -1.71 7.68 -31.44
N GLY A 86 -2.49 7.41 -30.39
CA GLY A 86 -3.91 7.08 -30.49
C GLY A 86 -4.23 5.71 -31.08
N THR A 87 -3.23 4.87 -31.38
CA THR A 87 -3.45 3.48 -31.78
C THR A 87 -3.92 2.65 -30.58
N GLU A 88 -4.64 1.55 -30.83
CA GLU A 88 -5.13 0.69 -29.74
C GLU A 88 -4.00 0.12 -28.88
N ASP A 89 -2.90 -0.28 -29.52
CA ASP A 89 -1.73 -0.82 -28.83
C ASP A 89 -0.99 0.27 -28.03
N SER A 90 -0.78 1.46 -28.62
CA SER A 90 -0.16 2.59 -27.91
C SER A 90 -1.00 3.00 -26.69
N VAL A 91 -2.32 3.05 -26.83
CA VAL A 91 -3.23 3.38 -25.71
C VAL A 91 -3.21 2.29 -24.63
N ARG A 92 -3.15 1.01 -25.01
CA ARG A 92 -3.03 -0.10 -24.07
C ARG A 92 -1.73 -0.01 -23.29
N MET A 93 -0.62 0.21 -23.98
CA MET A 93 0.71 0.39 -23.37
C MET A 93 0.74 1.62 -22.45
N ALA A 94 0.18 2.75 -22.89
CA ALA A 94 0.08 3.96 -22.07
C ALA A 94 -0.69 3.70 -20.77
N LYS A 95 -1.83 2.99 -20.85
CA LYS A 95 -2.60 2.59 -19.67
C LYS A 95 -1.83 1.63 -18.77
N ASN A 96 -0.95 0.80 -19.31
CA ASN A 96 -0.15 -0.11 -18.51
C ASN A 96 0.95 0.61 -17.72
N LEU A 97 1.58 1.63 -18.34
CA LEU A 97 2.74 2.34 -17.81
C LEU A 97 2.39 3.60 -17.01
N MET A 98 1.22 4.21 -17.24
CA MET A 98 0.85 5.47 -16.60
C MET A 98 0.78 5.34 -15.07
N ALA A 99 1.11 6.44 -14.38
CA ALA A 99 1.09 6.46 -12.93
C ALA A 99 -0.31 6.14 -12.36
N ARG A 100 -0.33 5.41 -11.25
CA ARG A 100 -1.52 4.96 -10.53
C ARG A 100 -1.47 5.48 -9.10
N GLN A 101 -2.56 6.09 -8.67
CA GLN A 101 -2.71 6.53 -7.29
C GLN A 101 -2.97 5.33 -6.37
N ARG A 102 -2.27 5.32 -5.25
CA ARG A 102 -2.41 4.39 -4.13
C ARG A 102 -2.50 5.18 -2.85
N PHE A 103 -3.27 4.66 -1.91
CA PHE A 103 -3.51 5.28 -0.61
C PHE A 103 -2.98 4.37 0.48
N PHE A 104 -2.50 4.97 1.56
CA PHE A 104 -1.90 4.26 2.67
C PHE A 104 -2.41 4.84 3.98
N ALA A 105 -2.71 3.97 4.93
CA ALA A 105 -3.09 4.36 6.28
C ALA A 105 -2.36 3.50 7.31
N PRO A 106 -1.99 4.06 8.47
CA PRO A 106 -1.48 3.27 9.56
C PRO A 106 -2.65 2.53 10.23
N VAL A 107 -2.48 1.22 10.44
CA VAL A 107 -3.51 0.36 11.01
C VAL A 107 -2.95 -0.53 12.11
N ILE A 108 -3.80 -0.82 13.08
CA ILE A 108 -3.67 -1.97 13.98
C ILE A 108 -4.62 -3.04 13.50
N VAL A 109 -4.18 -4.30 13.54
CA VAL A 109 -5.01 -5.45 13.21
C VAL A 109 -5.40 -6.12 14.51
N ARG A 110 -6.70 -6.21 14.78
CA ARG A 110 -7.21 -6.80 16.02
C ARG A 110 -6.84 -8.27 16.10
N GLY A 111 -6.31 -8.71 17.25
CA GLY A 111 -5.71 -10.04 17.45
C GLY A 111 -4.25 -10.16 16.99
N GLU A 112 -3.68 -9.11 16.39
CA GLU A 112 -2.26 -9.01 16.04
C GLU A 112 -1.63 -7.72 16.61
N GLU A 113 -2.16 -7.19 17.71
CA GLU A 113 -1.72 -5.94 18.36
C GLU A 113 -0.22 -5.96 18.65
N ALA A 114 0.31 -7.11 19.10
CA ALA A 114 1.72 -7.31 19.38
C ALA A 114 2.67 -7.07 18.18
N LYS A 115 2.16 -7.05 16.94
CA LYS A 115 2.93 -6.69 15.74
C LYS A 115 3.03 -5.17 15.52
N GLY A 116 2.37 -4.39 16.36
CA GLY A 116 2.35 -2.94 16.33
C GLY A 116 1.56 -2.37 15.14
N VAL A 117 1.73 -1.06 14.95
CA VAL A 117 1.14 -0.34 13.82
C VAL A 117 1.83 -0.76 12.53
N ARG A 118 1.03 -1.15 11.54
CA ARG A 118 1.49 -1.48 10.17
C ARG A 118 0.83 -0.57 9.16
N ILE A 119 1.43 -0.44 7.99
CA ILE A 119 0.91 0.38 6.91
C ILE A 119 0.04 -0.48 6.00
N TRP A 120 -1.23 -0.12 5.89
CA TRP A 120 -2.13 -0.73 4.93
C TRP A 120 -2.17 0.11 3.66
N GLY A 121 -1.80 -0.49 2.52
CA GLY A 121 -1.95 0.12 1.21
C GLY A 121 -3.20 -0.38 0.48
N PHE A 122 -3.94 0.52 -0.15
CA PHE A 122 -5.20 0.23 -0.81
C PHE A 122 -5.48 1.16 -2.02
N GLY A 123 -6.45 0.74 -2.84
CA GLY A 123 -6.88 1.47 -4.03
C GLY A 123 -7.97 2.52 -3.75
N LYS A 124 -8.27 3.29 -4.80
CA LYS A 124 -9.25 4.40 -4.76
C LYS A 124 -10.63 4.01 -4.22
N THR A 125 -11.16 2.85 -4.59
CA THR A 125 -12.49 2.39 -4.14
C THR A 125 -12.58 2.24 -2.62
N VAL A 126 -11.50 1.79 -1.98
CA VAL A 126 -11.43 1.66 -0.52
C VAL A 126 -11.28 3.04 0.12
N TYR A 127 -10.46 3.91 -0.47
CA TYR A 127 -10.32 5.29 -0.03
C TYR A 127 -11.65 6.05 -0.05
N GLU A 128 -12.44 5.93 -1.12
CA GLU A 128 -13.77 6.54 -1.21
C GLU A 128 -14.70 6.04 -0.10
N GLN A 129 -14.69 4.74 0.22
CA GLN A 129 -15.47 4.19 1.34
C GLN A 129 -15.04 4.80 2.67
N LEU A 130 -13.73 4.94 2.91
CA LEU A 130 -13.17 5.48 4.14
C LEU A 130 -13.46 6.98 4.31
N ILE A 131 -13.31 7.77 3.25
CA ILE A 131 -13.63 9.20 3.29
C ILE A 131 -15.12 9.42 3.56
N ASN A 132 -16.01 8.65 2.91
CA ASN A 132 -17.45 8.74 3.19
C ASN A 132 -17.78 8.36 4.64
N LEU A 133 -17.03 7.43 5.23
CA LEU A 133 -17.19 7.05 6.63
C LEU A 133 -16.74 8.17 7.58
N VAL A 134 -15.56 8.76 7.35
CA VAL A 134 -15.00 9.85 8.17
C VAL A 134 -15.84 11.12 8.08
N LEU A 135 -16.38 11.42 6.90
CA LEU A 135 -17.24 12.60 6.70
C LEU A 135 -18.66 12.41 7.24
N ASN A 136 -19.03 11.20 7.66
CA ASN A 136 -20.34 10.97 8.25
C ASN A 136 -20.32 11.37 9.74
N PRO A 137 -21.09 12.40 10.15
CA PRO A 137 -21.09 12.91 11.51
C PRO A 137 -21.58 11.88 12.55
N GLU A 138 -22.30 10.84 12.15
CA GLU A 138 -22.76 9.79 13.07
C GLU A 138 -21.63 8.91 13.60
N TYR A 139 -20.51 8.81 12.87
CA TYR A 139 -19.38 7.96 13.27
C TYR A 139 -18.28 8.72 14.00
N GLY A 140 -18.30 10.06 13.98
CA GLY A 140 -17.27 10.90 14.59
C GLY A 140 -15.87 10.64 14.01
N ASP A 141 -14.84 10.88 14.83
CA ASP A 141 -13.47 10.53 14.48
C ASP A 141 -13.24 9.03 14.66
N ILE A 142 -13.27 8.27 13.57
CA ILE A 142 -13.04 6.83 13.60
C ILE A 142 -11.62 6.44 14.04
N THR A 143 -10.67 7.38 14.01
CA THR A 143 -9.28 7.15 14.39
C THR A 143 -9.01 7.42 15.86
N ASP A 144 -9.90 8.13 16.55
CA ASP A 144 -9.69 8.57 17.94
C ASP A 144 -9.22 7.41 18.85
N PRO A 145 -8.15 7.56 19.64
CA PRO A 145 -7.61 6.47 20.44
C PRO A 145 -8.56 5.93 21.52
N GLU A 146 -9.50 6.74 22.01
CA GLU A 146 -10.40 6.34 23.11
C GLU A 146 -11.78 5.92 22.60
N THR A 147 -12.28 6.64 21.60
CA THR A 147 -13.67 6.64 21.14
C THR A 147 -13.82 6.41 19.64
N GLY A 148 -12.75 6.06 18.94
CA GLY A 148 -12.83 5.74 17.52
C GLY A 148 -13.53 4.40 17.24
N THR A 149 -13.50 4.00 15.96
CA THR A 149 -14.31 2.89 15.46
C THR A 149 -13.46 1.84 14.74
N ASP A 150 -13.56 0.60 15.17
CA ASP A 150 -12.96 -0.53 14.47
C ASP A 150 -13.73 -0.84 13.17
N LEU A 151 -13.00 -1.21 12.13
CA LEU A 151 -13.54 -1.56 10.82
C LEU A 151 -13.42 -3.07 10.59
N VAL A 152 -14.54 -3.68 10.24
CA VAL A 152 -14.56 -5.05 9.73
C VAL A 152 -14.24 -5.00 8.24
N LEU A 153 -13.09 -5.54 7.88
CA LEU A 153 -12.61 -5.68 6.52
C LEU A 153 -12.90 -7.09 6.04
N HIS A 154 -13.69 -7.19 4.98
CA HIS A 154 -13.85 -8.43 4.23
C HIS A 154 -13.05 -8.34 2.94
N TYR A 155 -12.09 -9.24 2.77
CA TYR A 155 -11.31 -9.38 1.56
C TYR A 155 -11.57 -10.75 0.95
N GLY A 156 -11.79 -10.78 -0.36
CA GLY A 156 -11.94 -12.02 -1.10
C GLY A 156 -12.54 -11.79 -2.47
N LYS A 157 -12.77 -12.86 -3.22
CA LYS A 157 -13.32 -12.79 -4.58
C LYS A 157 -14.82 -13.18 -4.56
N PRO A 158 -15.75 -12.22 -4.66
CA PRO A 158 -17.18 -12.54 -4.75
C PRO A 158 -17.49 -13.41 -5.97
N ALA A 159 -18.55 -14.21 -5.89
CA ALA A 159 -19.00 -15.02 -7.01
C ALA A 159 -19.31 -14.15 -8.23
N GLY A 160 -18.68 -14.45 -9.37
CA GLY A 160 -18.83 -13.70 -10.62
C GLY A 160 -17.93 -12.45 -10.74
N ALA A 161 -17.18 -12.07 -9.70
CA ALA A 161 -16.19 -11.00 -9.82
C ALA A 161 -14.93 -11.52 -10.53
N SER A 162 -14.31 -10.69 -11.37
CA SER A 162 -13.03 -11.04 -12.02
C SER A 162 -11.85 -10.93 -11.05
N PHE A 163 -11.94 -10.02 -10.06
CA PHE A 163 -10.86 -9.65 -9.15
C PHE A 163 -11.31 -9.68 -7.68
N PRO A 164 -10.39 -9.85 -6.71
CA PRO A 164 -10.68 -9.66 -5.30
C PRO A 164 -11.24 -8.27 -5.01
N GLN A 165 -12.12 -8.18 -4.02
CA GLN A 165 -12.71 -6.93 -3.55
C GLN A 165 -12.50 -6.79 -2.05
N THR A 166 -12.33 -5.54 -1.62
CA THR A 166 -12.31 -5.18 -0.20
C THR A 166 -13.60 -4.46 0.14
N LYS A 167 -14.32 -4.95 1.15
CA LYS A 167 -15.51 -4.30 1.71
C LYS A 167 -15.24 -3.92 3.15
N LEU A 168 -15.52 -2.67 3.49
CA LEU A 168 -15.39 -2.16 4.85
C LEU A 168 -16.76 -1.99 5.49
N THR A 169 -16.88 -2.41 6.74
CA THR A 169 -18.09 -2.18 7.56
C THR A 169 -17.65 -1.67 8.94
N PRO A 170 -18.04 -0.46 9.36
CA PRO A 170 -17.74 0.01 10.71
C PRO A 170 -18.45 -0.86 11.76
N ARG A 171 -17.78 -1.15 12.87
CA ARG A 171 -18.41 -1.76 14.03
C ARG A 171 -19.48 -0.80 14.57
N ARG A 172 -20.55 -1.37 15.15
CA ARG A 172 -21.69 -0.60 15.69
C ARG A 172 -21.36 0.21 16.94
N ARG A 173 -20.26 -0.11 17.62
CA ARG A 173 -19.85 0.50 18.88
C ARG A 173 -18.42 0.97 18.75
N HIS A 174 -18.16 2.14 19.30
CA HIS A 174 -16.81 2.64 19.52
C HIS A 174 -16.04 1.73 20.47
N SER A 175 -14.73 1.70 20.28
CA SER A 175 -13.80 0.94 21.11
C SER A 175 -12.51 1.72 21.28
N PRO A 176 -11.86 1.64 22.45
CA PRO A 176 -10.53 2.20 22.62
C PRO A 176 -9.52 1.43 21.77
N LEU A 177 -8.42 2.10 21.43
CA LEU A 177 -7.32 1.56 20.64
C LEU A 177 -6.57 0.51 21.45
N CYS A 178 -6.32 0.77 22.73
CA CYS A 178 -5.79 -0.17 23.70
C CYS A 178 -6.70 -0.19 24.92
N ASP A 179 -6.80 -1.35 25.55
CA ASP A 179 -7.43 -1.52 26.86
C ASP A 179 -6.42 -2.22 27.78
N GLU A 180 -6.78 -2.42 29.05
CA GLU A 180 -5.93 -3.14 30.01
C GLU A 180 -5.54 -4.54 29.52
N THR A 181 -6.35 -5.17 28.67
CA THR A 181 -6.05 -6.49 28.10
C THR A 181 -5.06 -6.45 26.94
N ASN A 182 -4.92 -5.29 26.31
CA ASN A 182 -4.07 -5.03 25.14
C ASN A 182 -2.89 -4.10 25.47
N GLY A 183 -2.43 -4.07 26.73
CA GLY A 183 -1.22 -3.34 27.15
C GLY A 183 -1.46 -1.96 27.77
N GLY A 184 -2.70 -1.48 27.83
CA GLY A 184 -3.08 -0.22 28.47
C GLY A 184 -2.53 1.03 27.79
N ASP A 185 -2.67 2.17 28.48
CA ASP A 185 -2.38 3.51 27.94
C ASP A 185 -0.90 3.69 27.56
N GLU A 186 0.02 3.11 28.34
CA GLU A 186 1.47 3.21 28.07
C GLU A 186 1.84 2.53 26.74
N TYR A 187 1.27 1.35 26.47
CA TYR A 187 1.45 0.66 25.20
C TYR A 187 0.86 1.43 24.03
N CYS A 188 -0.29 2.08 24.25
CA CYS A 188 -0.91 2.93 23.24
C CYS A 188 -0.05 4.13 22.86
N ALA A 189 0.59 4.78 23.84
CA ALA A 189 1.54 5.85 23.58
C ALA A 189 2.75 5.34 22.76
N GLU A 190 3.31 4.18 23.13
CA GLU A 190 4.40 3.56 22.38
C GLU A 190 4.01 3.24 20.93
N LEU A 191 2.79 2.74 20.70
CA LEU A 191 2.27 2.46 19.36
C LEU A 191 2.17 3.72 18.50
N MET A 192 1.72 4.83 19.08
CA MET A 192 1.62 6.12 18.37
C MET A 192 3.00 6.73 18.07
N GLU A 193 3.98 6.55 18.96
CA GLU A 193 5.36 7.02 18.71
C GLU A 193 6.07 6.20 17.62
N ASN A 194 5.67 4.95 17.42
CA ASN A 194 6.29 4.02 16.48
C ASN A 194 5.56 3.87 15.14
N ILE A 195 4.67 4.81 14.78
CA ILE A 195 4.05 4.82 13.44
C ILE A 195 5.15 4.95 12.38
N PRO A 196 5.21 4.04 11.37
CA PRO A 196 6.21 4.12 10.32
C PRO A 196 6.16 5.45 9.55
N ASP A 197 7.31 6.09 9.34
CA ASP A 197 7.41 7.34 8.58
C ASP A 197 7.12 7.11 7.09
N PHE A 198 6.00 7.68 6.63
CA PHE A 198 5.51 7.60 5.26
C PHE A 198 6.52 8.10 4.21
N ASN A 199 7.37 9.07 4.57
CA ASN A 199 8.37 9.62 3.64
C ASN A 199 9.50 8.64 3.33
N THR A 200 9.62 7.57 4.12
CA THR A 200 10.68 6.55 4.01
C THR A 200 10.16 5.19 3.58
N LEU A 201 8.86 5.08 3.25
CA LEU A 201 8.25 3.80 2.86
C LEU A 201 8.73 3.30 1.51
N PHE A 202 9.00 4.23 0.58
CA PHE A 202 9.37 3.90 -0.79
C PHE A 202 10.63 4.63 -1.19
N GLU A 203 11.50 3.94 -1.92
CA GLU A 203 12.69 4.55 -2.48
C GLU A 203 12.30 5.55 -3.57
N ARG A 204 12.86 6.76 -3.49
CA ARG A 204 12.67 7.78 -4.50
C ARG A 204 13.68 7.60 -5.63
N LYS A 205 13.17 7.53 -6.85
CA LYS A 205 13.99 7.48 -8.08
C LYS A 205 14.15 8.89 -8.66
N THR A 206 15.34 9.16 -9.16
CA THR A 206 15.67 10.39 -9.88
C THR A 206 15.15 10.34 -11.32
N PRO A 207 14.96 11.48 -11.98
CA PRO A 207 14.56 11.50 -13.40
C PRO A 207 15.53 10.72 -14.30
N GLN A 208 16.82 10.74 -13.99
CA GLN A 208 17.83 9.97 -14.72
C GLN A 208 17.62 8.46 -14.58
N GLU A 209 17.46 7.97 -13.34
CA GLU A 209 17.20 6.54 -13.11
C GLU A 209 15.90 6.07 -13.78
N VAL A 210 14.86 6.92 -13.81
CA VAL A 210 13.61 6.63 -14.55
C VAL A 210 13.86 6.57 -16.06
N GLY A 211 14.71 7.45 -16.60
CA GLY A 211 15.16 7.37 -17.98
C GLY A 211 15.88 6.07 -18.29
N ASP A 212 16.85 5.69 -17.45
CA ASP A 212 17.61 4.44 -17.63
C ASP A 212 16.69 3.20 -17.56
N MET A 213 15.71 3.19 -16.66
CA MET A 213 14.69 2.14 -16.57
C MET A 213 13.81 2.07 -17.82
N LEU A 214 13.41 3.23 -18.36
CA LEU A 214 12.63 3.30 -19.60
C LEU A 214 13.45 2.80 -20.79
N ASP A 215 14.70 3.24 -20.93
CA ASP A 215 15.57 2.82 -22.03
C ASP A 215 15.82 1.31 -21.98
N ALA A 216 16.09 0.75 -20.79
CA ALA A 216 16.22 -0.69 -20.60
C ALA A 216 14.94 -1.45 -20.99
N PHE A 217 13.78 -0.91 -20.60
CA PHE A 217 12.48 -1.48 -20.95
C PHE A 217 12.21 -1.48 -22.46
N LEU A 218 12.61 -0.41 -23.18
CA LEU A 218 12.45 -0.31 -24.63
C LEU A 218 13.46 -1.18 -25.40
N LEU A 219 14.67 -1.37 -24.87
CA LEU A 219 15.71 -2.21 -25.48
C LEU A 219 15.48 -3.70 -25.26
N GLY A 220 14.85 -4.07 -24.14
CA GLY A 220 14.54 -5.46 -23.78
C GLY A 220 13.28 -6.00 -24.44
N ASP A 221 13.09 -5.79 -25.76
CA ASP A 221 11.90 -6.09 -26.57
C ASP A 221 11.52 -7.59 -26.65
N GLU A 222 11.29 -8.23 -25.50
CA GLU A 222 10.41 -9.38 -25.32
C GLU A 222 9.05 -8.95 -24.70
N GLY A 223 8.89 -7.67 -24.34
CA GLY A 223 7.70 -7.14 -23.65
C GLY A 223 6.51 -6.78 -24.54
N ALA A 224 6.72 -6.56 -25.85
CA ALA A 224 5.63 -6.28 -26.78
C ALA A 224 4.80 -7.55 -27.10
N GLU A 225 5.43 -8.72 -27.16
CA GLU A 225 4.77 -10.00 -27.47
C GLU A 225 4.20 -10.73 -26.22
N ALA A 226 4.64 -10.36 -25.02
CA ALA A 226 4.08 -10.91 -23.78
C ALA A 226 2.76 -10.25 -23.35
N THR A 227 2.53 -9.00 -23.76
CA THR A 227 1.30 -8.24 -23.43
C THR A 227 0.17 -8.44 -24.44
N SER A 228 0.44 -9.10 -25.57
CA SER A 228 -0.54 -9.46 -26.62
C SER A 228 -1.21 -10.82 -26.41
N SER A 229 -0.71 -11.66 -25.49
CA SER A 229 -1.19 -13.04 -25.28
C SER A 229 -2.18 -13.24 -24.11
N GLU A 230 -2.78 -12.16 -23.57
CA GLU A 230 -3.79 -12.28 -22.49
C GLU A 230 -5.05 -13.07 -22.89
N THR A 231 -5.25 -13.37 -24.17
CA THR A 231 -6.36 -14.23 -24.63
C THR A 231 -6.01 -15.72 -24.77
N GLU A 232 -4.74 -16.13 -24.68
CA GLU A 232 -4.36 -17.54 -24.90
C GLU A 232 -3.97 -18.32 -23.62
N LYS A 233 -3.80 -17.66 -22.47
CA LYS A 233 -3.59 -18.35 -21.16
C LYS A 233 -4.90 -18.80 -20.49
N TYR A 234 -5.92 -19.13 -21.30
CA TYR A 234 -7.16 -19.75 -20.86
C TYR A 234 -7.18 -21.27 -21.12
N ASN A 235 -6.05 -21.97 -21.07
CA ASN A 235 -6.10 -23.42 -20.86
C ASN A 235 -4.77 -24.00 -20.38
N SER A 236 -4.87 -24.86 -19.36
CA SER A 236 -3.85 -25.79 -18.85
C SER A 236 -2.77 -25.22 -17.89
N THR A 237 -2.95 -25.42 -16.57
CA THR A 237 -2.26 -26.40 -15.67
C THR A 237 -0.75 -26.11 -15.50
N THR A 238 -0.11 -25.91 -14.33
CA THR A 238 -0.19 -26.49 -12.96
C THR A 238 0.49 -25.55 -11.94
N VAL A 239 -0.20 -25.11 -10.88
CA VAL A 239 0.42 -24.56 -9.64
C VAL A 239 -0.43 -25.02 -8.42
N PRO A 240 0.16 -25.33 -7.24
CA PRO A 240 -0.48 -26.09 -6.14
C PRO A 240 -1.67 -25.39 -5.48
N PRO A 241 -2.54 -26.11 -4.74
CA PRO A 241 -3.80 -25.58 -4.23
C PRO A 241 -3.54 -24.64 -3.05
N GLY A 242 -3.91 -23.36 -3.18
CA GLY A 242 -3.89 -22.43 -2.03
C GLY A 242 -3.98 -20.93 -2.32
N SER A 243 -3.81 -20.46 -3.56
CA SER A 243 -4.01 -19.04 -3.88
C SER A 243 -4.34 -18.86 -5.37
N THR A 244 -5.63 -18.70 -5.67
CA THR A 244 -6.10 -18.39 -7.04
C THR A 244 -6.96 -17.14 -7.02
N ALA A 245 -6.34 -16.01 -6.65
CA ALA A 245 -6.81 -14.70 -7.08
C ALA A 245 -6.15 -14.37 -8.42
N THR A 246 -6.92 -14.38 -9.51
CA THR A 246 -6.53 -13.75 -10.78
C THR A 246 -6.48 -12.24 -10.53
N THR A 247 -5.32 -11.71 -10.13
CA THR A 247 -5.10 -10.28 -9.90
C THR A 247 -4.69 -9.60 -11.21
N ASN A 248 -5.15 -8.37 -11.44
CA ASN A 248 -4.67 -7.52 -12.54
C ASN A 248 -3.15 -7.33 -12.38
N SER A 249 -2.39 -7.24 -13.48
CA SER A 249 -0.92 -7.10 -13.45
C SER A 249 -0.44 -5.97 -12.53
N VAL A 250 -1.15 -4.82 -12.56
CA VAL A 250 -0.88 -3.66 -11.71
C VAL A 250 -1.14 -3.94 -10.23
N ASP A 251 -2.19 -4.72 -9.92
CA ASP A 251 -2.50 -5.08 -8.53
C ASP A 251 -1.50 -6.11 -8.01
N ARG A 252 -1.05 -7.04 -8.86
CA ARG A 252 0.05 -7.96 -8.54
C ARG A 252 1.37 -7.23 -8.31
N ALA A 253 1.72 -6.27 -9.17
CA ALA A 253 2.94 -5.47 -9.01
C ALA A 253 2.90 -4.66 -7.71
N PHE A 254 1.74 -4.06 -7.40
CA PHE A 254 1.53 -3.40 -6.11
C PHE A 254 1.66 -4.37 -4.93
N ASP A 255 1.10 -5.56 -5.05
CA ASP A 255 1.20 -6.61 -4.04
C ASP A 255 2.65 -7.05 -3.79
N GLU A 256 3.45 -7.15 -4.84
CA GLU A 256 4.90 -7.43 -4.77
C GLU A 256 5.66 -6.27 -4.13
N LEU A 257 5.35 -5.02 -4.48
CA LEU A 257 5.93 -3.83 -3.87
C LEU A 257 5.73 -3.80 -2.34
N MET A 258 4.58 -4.28 -1.86
CA MET A 258 4.26 -4.34 -0.43
C MET A 258 4.95 -5.50 0.30
N ASN A 259 5.55 -6.44 -0.44
CA ASN A 259 6.29 -7.59 0.08
C ASN A 259 7.82 -7.46 -0.05
N ALA A 260 8.30 -6.41 -0.70
CA ALA A 260 9.72 -6.16 -0.97
C ALA A 260 10.42 -5.46 0.21
#